data_AF-A0A914D4J1-F1
#
_entry.id   AF-A0A914D4J1-F1
#
_cell.length_a   1.000
_cell.length_b   1.000
_cell.length_c   1.000
_cell.angle_alpha   90.00
_cell.angle_beta   90.00
_cell.angle_gamma   90.00
#
_symmetry.space_group_name_H-M   'P 1'
#
loop_
_entity.id
_entity.type
_entity.pdbx_description
1 polymer ?
#
loop_
_entity_poly.entity_id
_entity_poly.type
_entity_poly.pdbx_seq_one_letter_code
_entity_poly.pdbx_strand_id
1 'polypeptide(L)'
;MSSSVRGCDPIVVRLASTYQKRSLLWRIVKVEIAVVVAAFSGFNILRRRERARFYLYRNYPKALDCYYWAEDRASWGQLFGTRLRHSDINRWLKEVGEVEGESD
;
A
#
# COMPACT_ATOMS: atom_id res chain seq x y z
N MET A 1 47.04 -33.91 -27.41
CA MET A 1 46.32 -32.73 -27.92
C MET A 1 45.78 -31.98 -26.72
N SER A 2 46.43 -30.87 -26.38
CA SER A 2 46.29 -30.18 -25.09
C SER A 2 45.05 -29.27 -25.10
N SER A 3 44.19 -29.45 -24.11
CA SER A 3 43.00 -28.66 -23.83
C SER A 3 43.39 -27.24 -23.43
N SER A 4 43.25 -26.28 -24.35
CA SER A 4 43.45 -24.86 -24.06
C SER A 4 42.24 -24.32 -23.27
N VAL A 5 42.51 -24.06 -22.00
CA VAL A 5 41.59 -23.51 -21.01
C VAL A 5 41.11 -22.13 -21.49
N ARG A 6 39.79 -22.01 -21.71
CA ARG A 6 39.12 -20.72 -21.96
C ARG A 6 39.31 -19.82 -20.74
N GLY A 7 40.35 -18.99 -20.78
CA GLY A 7 40.53 -17.89 -19.84
C GLY A 7 39.43 -16.87 -20.08
N CYS A 8 38.42 -16.85 -19.21
CA CYS A 8 37.50 -15.73 -19.14
C CYS A 8 38.27 -14.52 -18.61
N ASP A 9 38.42 -13.49 -19.43
CA ASP A 9 39.08 -12.26 -19.03
C ASP A 9 38.41 -11.68 -17.77
N PRO A 10 39.18 -11.35 -16.71
CA PRO A 10 38.62 -10.88 -15.45
C PRO A 10 37.83 -9.56 -15.59
N ILE A 11 38.08 -8.81 -16.67
CA ILE A 11 37.36 -7.59 -17.03
C ILE A 11 35.92 -7.91 -17.45
N VAL A 12 35.72 -8.95 -18.26
CA VAL A 12 34.38 -9.36 -18.73
C VAL A 12 33.52 -9.87 -17.58
N VAL A 13 34.11 -10.62 -16.65
CA VAL A 13 33.41 -11.08 -15.43
C VAL A 13 32.99 -9.90 -14.54
N ARG A 14 33.86 -8.88 -14.40
CA ARG A 14 33.54 -7.67 -13.63
C ARG A 14 32.42 -6.85 -14.29
N LEU A 15 32.45 -6.68 -15.62
CA LEU A 15 31.41 -5.97 -16.38
C LEU A 15 30.06 -6.70 -16.36
N ALA A 16 30.05 -8.03 -16.48
CA ALA A 16 28.84 -8.82 -16.35
C ALA A 16 28.22 -8.70 -14.95
N SER A 17 29.07 -8.70 -13.91
CA SER A 17 28.60 -8.56 -12.52
C SER A 17 27.98 -7.19 -12.22
N THR A 18 28.50 -6.11 -12.82
CA THR A 18 27.97 -4.75 -12.63
C THR A 18 26.70 -4.51 -13.46
N TYR A 19 26.63 -5.05 -14.68
CA TYR A 19 25.42 -5.00 -15.51
C TYR A 19 24.26 -5.76 -14.87
N GLN A 20 24.53 -6.95 -14.32
CA GLN A 20 23.52 -7.76 -13.64
C GLN A 20 22.99 -7.09 -12.37
N LYS A 21 23.86 -6.42 -11.59
CA LYS A 21 23.45 -5.60 -10.43
C LYS A 21 22.56 -4.43 -10.84
N ARG A 22 22.89 -3.74 -11.94
CA ARG A 22 22.09 -2.61 -12.45
C ARG A 22 20.69 -3.07 -12.91
N SER A 23 20.59 -4.24 -13.56
CA SER A 23 19.31 -4.86 -13.95
C SER A 23 18.43 -5.19 -12.73
N LEU A 24 19.00 -5.73 -11.65
CA LEU A 24 18.25 -6.04 -10.43
C LEU A 24 17.73 -4.78 -9.72
N LEU A 25 18.54 -3.73 -9.64
CA LEU A 25 18.11 -2.46 -9.04
C LEU A 25 16.92 -1.85 -9.81
N TRP A 26 16.95 -1.86 -11.14
CA TRP A 26 15.81 -1.39 -11.94
C TRP A 26 14.54 -2.20 -11.72
N ARG A 27 14.64 -3.51 -11.45
CA ARG A 27 13.48 -4.34 -11.09
C ARG A 27 12.92 -3.95 -9.72
N ILE A 28 13.78 -3.74 -8.73
CA ILE A 28 13.35 -3.29 -7.39
C ILE A 28 12.65 -1.93 -7.49
N VAL A 29 13.25 -0.96 -8.19
CA VAL A 29 12.64 0.36 -8.38
C VAL A 29 11.28 0.27 -9.06
N LYS A 30 11.11 -0.57 -10.10
CA LYS A 30 9.81 -0.78 -10.74
C LYS A 30 8.78 -1.37 -9.78
N VAL A 31 9.17 -2.32 -8.94
CA VAL A 31 8.29 -2.90 -7.92
C VAL A 31 7.90 -1.84 -6.89
N GLU A 32 8.84 -1.05 -6.40
CA GLU A 32 8.56 0.04 -5.46
C GLU A 32 7.59 1.06 -6.05
N ILE A 33 7.82 1.51 -7.29
CA ILE A 33 6.90 2.42 -7.98
C ILE A 33 5.51 1.79 -8.09
N ALA A 34 5.42 0.51 -8.47
CA ALA A 34 4.14 -0.19 -8.57
C ALA A 34 3.43 -0.28 -7.22
N VAL A 35 4.16 -0.56 -6.13
CA VAL A 35 3.61 -0.60 -4.76
C VAL A 35 3.13 0.79 -4.33
N VAL A 36 3.88 1.85 -4.63
CA VAL A 36 3.48 3.23 -4.31
C VAL A 36 2.22 3.63 -5.08
N VAL A 37 2.14 3.32 -6.38
CA VAL A 37 0.95 3.59 -7.19
C VAL A 37 -0.25 2.79 -6.68
N ALA A 38 -0.06 1.51 -6.34
CA ALA A 38 -1.12 0.67 -5.78
C ALA A 38 -1.62 1.23 -4.44
N ALA A 39 -0.71 1.58 -3.52
CA ALA A 39 -1.06 2.18 -2.24
C ALA A 39 -1.80 3.52 -2.41
N PHE A 40 -1.32 4.38 -3.32
CA PHE A 40 -1.95 5.67 -3.61
C PHE A 40 -3.34 5.50 -4.25
N SER A 41 -3.49 4.56 -5.18
CA SER A 41 -4.78 4.25 -5.80
C SER A 41 -5.78 3.72 -4.77
N GLY A 42 -5.34 2.82 -3.88
CA GLY A 42 -6.13 2.33 -2.76
C GLY A 42 -6.57 3.48 -1.84
N PHE A 43 -5.63 4.35 -1.46
CA PHE A 43 -5.92 5.54 -0.65
C PHE A 43 -6.98 6.44 -1.29
N ASN A 44 -6.88 6.70 -2.60
CA ASN A 44 -7.88 7.48 -3.32
C ASN A 44 -9.26 6.80 -3.38
N ILE A 45 -9.28 5.47 -3.52
CA ILE A 45 -10.53 4.69 -3.48
C ILE A 45 -11.18 4.80 -2.10
N LEU A 46 -10.41 4.63 -1.02
CA LEU A 46 -10.90 4.80 0.35
C LEU A 46 -11.43 6.22 0.59
N ARG A 47 -10.72 7.23 0.09
CA ARG A 47 -11.13 8.64 0.24
C ARG A 47 -12.43 8.99 -0.50
N ARG A 48 -12.72 8.32 -1.62
CA ARG A 48 -13.93 8.58 -2.42
C ARG A 48 -15.12 7.69 -2.06
N ARG A 49 -14.90 6.49 -1.53
CA ARG A 49 -15.96 5.49 -1.33
C ARG A 49 -16.15 5.12 0.13
N GLU A 50 -17.24 5.60 0.72
CA GLU A 50 -17.64 5.25 2.08
C GLU A 50 -17.86 3.74 2.27
N ARG A 51 -18.47 3.06 1.29
CA ARG A 51 -18.67 1.59 1.31
C ARG A 51 -17.36 0.80 1.44
N ALA A 52 -16.27 1.29 0.84
CA ALA A 52 -14.97 0.64 0.95
C ALA A 52 -14.41 0.76 2.38
N ARG A 53 -14.60 1.94 3.00
CA ARG A 53 -14.21 2.18 4.40
C ARG A 53 -15.04 1.33 5.36
N PHE A 54 -16.34 1.18 5.12
CA PHE A 54 -17.20 0.28 5.88
C PHE A 54 -16.81 -1.20 5.72
N TYR A 55 -16.48 -1.64 4.50
CA TYR A 55 -15.99 -3.01 4.27
C TYR A 55 -14.69 -3.28 5.03
N LEU A 56 -13.76 -2.32 5.04
CA LEU A 56 -12.52 -2.37 5.81
C LEU A 56 -12.78 -2.36 7.31
N TYR A 57 -13.73 -1.57 7.79
CA TYR A 57 -14.16 -1.57 9.19
C TYR A 57 -14.59 -2.96 9.64
N ARG A 58 -15.39 -3.66 8.82
CA ARG A 58 -15.93 -4.99 9.15
C ARG A 58 -14.90 -6.11 9.07
N ASN A 59 -13.98 -6.08 8.10
CA ASN A 59 -13.05 -7.20 7.85
C ASN A 59 -11.63 -6.96 8.38
N TYR A 60 -11.13 -5.71 8.33
CA TYR A 60 -9.73 -5.37 8.61
C TYR A 60 -9.60 -4.02 9.34
N PRO A 61 -9.98 -3.95 10.63
CA PRO A 61 -10.01 -2.69 11.39
C PRO A 61 -8.62 -2.03 11.50
N LYS A 62 -7.54 -2.82 11.56
CA LYS A 62 -6.15 -2.30 11.59
C LYS A 62 -5.78 -1.54 10.32
N ALA A 63 -6.26 -2.00 9.16
CA ALA A 63 -6.00 -1.32 7.89
C ALA A 63 -6.74 0.02 7.82
N LEU A 64 -7.95 0.07 8.39
CA LEU A 64 -8.72 1.30 8.51
C LEU A 64 -8.07 2.32 9.45
N ASP A 65 -7.52 1.87 10.58
CA ASP A 65 -6.77 2.74 11.49
C ASP A 65 -5.52 3.34 10.82
N CYS A 66 -4.81 2.53 10.03
CA CYS A 66 -3.69 3.01 9.23
C CYS A 66 -4.12 4.08 8.20
N TYR A 67 -5.29 3.89 7.57
CA TYR A 67 -5.86 4.89 6.65
C TYR A 67 -6.15 6.23 7.36
N TYR A 68 -6.83 6.21 8.52
CA TYR A 68 -7.11 7.44 9.26
C TYR A 68 -5.85 8.13 9.77
N TRP A 69 -4.86 7.36 10.21
CA TRP A 69 -3.55 7.90 10.56
C TRP A 69 -2.83 8.54 9.36
N ALA A 70 -2.94 7.92 8.17
CA ALA A 70 -2.37 8.47 6.95
C ALA A 70 -3.08 9.78 6.52
N GLU A 71 -4.41 9.89 6.66
CA GLU A 71 -5.16 11.13 6.47
C GLU A 71 -4.74 12.23 7.46
N ASP A 72 -4.51 11.88 8.74
CA ASP A 72 -4.02 12.83 9.74
C ASP A 72 -2.63 13.35 9.41
N ARG A 73 -1.74 12.48 8.91
CA ARG A 73 -0.41 12.85 8.42
C ARG A 73 -0.47 13.74 7.18
N ALA A 74 -1.37 13.42 6.24
CA ALA A 74 -1.56 14.20 5.02
C ALA A 74 -2.15 15.59 5.30
N SER A 75 -2.92 15.72 6.38
CA SER A 75 -3.60 16.96 6.76
C SER A 75 -2.74 17.89 7.64
N TRP A 76 -1.41 17.70 7.67
CA TRP A 76 -0.45 18.51 8.43
C TRP A 76 -0.88 18.79 9.89
N GLY A 77 -1.46 17.80 10.56
CA GLY A 77 -1.82 17.91 11.98
C GLY A 77 -3.20 18.51 12.27
N GLN A 78 -4.07 18.70 11.27
CA GLN A 78 -5.46 19.14 11.50
C GLN A 78 -6.39 18.08 12.10
N LEU A 79 -5.88 16.89 12.48
CA LEU A 79 -6.64 15.76 13.05
C LEU A 79 -7.87 15.38 12.20
N PHE A 80 -7.78 15.57 10.89
CA PHE A 80 -8.88 15.37 9.95
C PHE A 80 -9.31 13.90 9.88
N GLY A 81 -8.34 12.98 9.83
CA GLY A 81 -8.57 11.54 9.86
C GLY A 81 -9.22 11.09 11.16
N THR A 82 -8.81 11.64 12.31
CA THR A 82 -9.43 11.34 13.60
C THR A 82 -10.90 11.83 13.66
N ARG A 83 -11.19 13.04 13.15
CA ARG A 83 -12.56 13.56 13.07
C ARG A 83 -13.43 12.73 12.11
N LEU A 84 -12.85 12.37 10.97
CA LEU A 84 -13.51 11.54 9.96
C LEU A 84 -13.84 10.16 10.51
N ARG A 85 -12.90 9.53 11.22
CA ARG A 85 -13.11 8.26 11.93
C ARG A 85 -14.30 8.33 12.87
N HIS A 86 -14.35 9.38 13.70
CA HIS A 86 -15.42 9.53 14.68
C HIS A 86 -16.78 9.74 14.00
N SER A 87 -16.82 10.53 12.92
CA SER A 87 -18.04 10.74 12.12
C SER A 87 -18.51 9.46 11.42
N ASP A 88 -17.59 8.71 10.82
CA ASP A 88 -17.89 7.46 10.12
C ASP A 88 -18.41 6.40 11.09
N ILE A 89 -17.74 6.19 12.23
CA ILE A 89 -18.15 5.20 13.25
C ILE A 89 -19.54 5.53 13.81
N ASN A 90 -19.80 6.78 14.18
CA ASN A 90 -21.11 7.17 14.71
C ASN A 90 -22.23 6.95 13.69
N ARG A 91 -21.94 7.15 12.41
CA ARG A 91 -22.90 6.90 11.32
C ARG A 91 -23.15 5.42 11.11
N TRP A 92 -22.10 4.61 11.06
CA TRP A 92 -22.22 3.16 10.88
C TRP A 92 -22.89 2.48 12.06
N LEU A 93 -22.63 2.93 13.29
CA LEU A 93 -23.33 2.43 14.48
C LEU A 93 -24.82 2.76 14.45
N LYS A 94 -25.20 3.95 13.95
CA LYS A 94 -26.60 4.32 13.78
C LYS A 94 -27.30 3.44 12.73
N GLU A 95 -26.65 3.21 11.59
CA GLU A 95 -27.19 2.33 10.53
C GLU A 95 -27.34 0.87 11.00
N VAL A 96 -26.38 0.35 11.78
CA VAL A 96 -26.48 -1.02 12.34
C VAL A 96 -27.60 -1.12 13.38
N GLY A 97 -27.75 -0.13 14.25
CA GLY A 97 -28.80 -0.12 15.27
C GLY A 97 -30.22 0.04 14.71
N GLU A 98 -30.40 0.78 13.60
CA GLU A 98 -31.69 0.88 12.91
C GLU A 98 -32.08 -0.46 12.24
N VAL A 99 -31.12 -1.21 11.70
CA VAL A 99 -31.38 -2.52 11.07
C VAL A 99 -31.81 -3.57 12.10
N GLU A 100 -31.29 -3.52 13.33
CA GLU A 100 -31.71 -4.43 14.42
C GLU A 100 -33.07 -4.05 15.02
N GLY A 101 -33.46 -2.76 14.98
CA GLY A 101 -34.72 -2.27 15.55
C GLY A 101 -35.97 -2.44 14.67
N GLU A 102 -35.82 -2.81 13.39
CA GLU A 102 -36.95 -3.04 12.45
C GLU A 102 -37.29 -4.54 12.30
N SER A 103 -36.83 -5.37 13.24
CA SER A 103 -37.07 -6.82 13.29
C SER A 103 -37.98 -7.26 14.44
N ASP A 104 -38.74 -6.33 15.05
CA ASP A 104 -39.75 -6.61 16.09
C ASP A 104 -41.15 -6.14 15.68
#